data_AF-A0A0J1BSE5-F1
#
_entry.id   AF-A0A0J1BSE5-F1
#
_cell.length_a   1.000
_cell.length_b   1.000
_cell.length_c   1.000
_cell.angle_alpha   90.00
_cell.angle_beta   90.00
_cell.angle_gamma   90.00
#
_symmetry.space_group_name_H-M   'P 1'
#
loop_
_entity.id
_entity.type
_entity.pdbx_description
1 polymer ?
#
loop_
_entity_poly.entity_id
_entity_poly.type
_entity_poly.pdbx_seq_one_letter_code
_entity_poly.pdbx_strand_id
1 'polypeptide(L)'
;MLETTVQSGTNIVTITADGGVTAEDMQRMRAVLDEVVREHDSVRMVAVRGDIDFADISPRALWLDLKSAGYLKKLERLAVVTDVDWEAKLSEWTTDLLHVPTRRFRLDERTAALAWISQP
;
A
#
# COMPACT_ATOMS: atom_id res chain seq x y z
N MET A 1 -8.38 -8.01 -9.41
CA MET A 1 -9.26 -6.94 -8.93
C MET A 1 -8.54 -6.22 -7.80
N LEU A 2 -8.56 -4.89 -7.85
CA LEU A 2 -8.01 -4.04 -6.78
C LEU A 2 -9.17 -3.37 -6.04
N GLU A 3 -9.31 -3.66 -4.76
CA GLU A 3 -10.24 -2.97 -3.89
C GLU A 3 -9.48 -1.89 -3.11
N THR A 4 -10.03 -0.68 -3.08
CA THR A 4 -9.47 0.43 -2.30
C THR A 4 -10.54 0.95 -1.36
N THR A 5 -10.24 0.97 -0.06
CA THR A 5 -11.14 1.42 0.99
C THR A 5 -10.46 2.48 1.83
N VAL A 6 -11.14 3.60 2.07
CA VAL A 6 -10.67 4.64 2.99
C VAL A 6 -11.35 4.43 4.34
N GLN A 7 -10.57 4.48 5.41
CA GLN A 7 -11.12 4.48 6.76
C GLN A 7 -11.67 5.87 7.08
N SER A 8 -12.98 5.97 7.25
CA SER A 8 -13.68 7.24 7.42
C SER A 8 -13.11 8.09 8.56
N GLY A 9 -12.89 9.37 8.29
CA GLY A 9 -12.34 10.33 9.26
C GLY A 9 -10.84 10.16 9.55
N THR A 10 -10.12 9.40 8.73
CA THR A 10 -8.68 9.19 8.85
C THR A 10 -7.98 9.24 7.50
N ASN A 11 -6.66 9.45 7.52
CA ASN A 11 -5.82 9.37 6.33
C ASN A 11 -5.40 7.93 5.96
N ILE A 12 -6.10 6.91 6.48
CA ILE A 12 -5.74 5.49 6.30
C ILE A 12 -6.48 4.91 5.10
N VAL A 13 -5.70 4.42 4.13
CA VAL A 13 -6.19 3.77 2.91
C VAL A 13 -5.76 2.32 2.91
N THR A 14 -6.74 1.42 2.82
CA THR A 14 -6.51 -0.01 2.66
C THR A 14 -6.67 -0.40 1.20
N ILE A 15 -5.67 -1.05 0.64
CA ILE A 15 -5.66 -1.56 -0.73
C ILE A 15 -5.58 -3.07 -0.65
N THR A 16 -6.61 -3.75 -1.13
CA THR A 16 -6.66 -5.21 -1.21
C THR A 16 -6.51 -5.61 -2.67
N ALA A 17 -5.42 -6.30 -2.99
CA ALA A 17 -5.25 -6.91 -4.31
C ALA A 17 -5.66 -8.38 -4.24
N ASP A 18 -6.58 -8.77 -5.12
CA ASP A 18 -7.01 -10.16 -5.35
C ASP A 18 -6.92 -10.48 -6.85
N GLY A 19 -6.00 -11.36 -7.25
CA GLY A 19 -5.77 -11.70 -8.66
C GLY A 19 -5.20 -10.57 -9.53
N GLY A 20 -5.63 -10.46 -10.79
CA GLY A 20 -5.07 -9.53 -11.77
C GLY A 20 -5.45 -8.07 -11.53
N VAL A 21 -4.46 -7.18 -11.40
CA VAL A 21 -4.66 -5.72 -11.27
C VAL A 21 -4.67 -5.10 -12.67
N THR A 22 -5.72 -4.34 -13.00
CA THR A 22 -5.84 -3.66 -14.29
C THR A 22 -5.39 -2.19 -14.19
N ALA A 23 -5.19 -1.54 -15.35
CA ALA A 23 -4.90 -0.09 -15.37
C ALA A 23 -6.05 0.75 -14.79
N GLU A 24 -7.30 0.33 -14.97
CA GLU A 24 -8.47 1.02 -14.41
C GLU A 24 -8.52 0.95 -12.88
N ASP A 25 -8.15 -0.21 -12.33
CA ASP A 25 -7.99 -0.41 -10.89
C ASP A 25 -6.94 0.56 -10.32
N MET A 26 -5.80 0.71 -11.01
CA MET A 26 -4.76 1.67 -10.61
C MET A 26 -5.25 3.12 -10.65
N GLN A 27 -6.01 3.50 -11.67
CA GLN A 27 -6.57 4.86 -11.77
C GLN A 27 -7.56 5.14 -10.64
N ARG A 28 -8.41 4.18 -10.29
CA ARG A 28 -9.33 4.29 -9.15
C ARG A 28 -8.57 4.45 -7.83
N MET A 29 -7.56 3.62 -7.59
CA MET A 29 -6.70 3.74 -6.41
C MET A 29 -6.05 5.12 -6.33
N ARG A 30 -5.54 5.64 -7.45
CA ARG A 30 -4.88 6.95 -7.48
C ARG A 30 -5.83 8.10 -7.19
N ALA A 31 -7.06 8.06 -7.71
CA ALA A 31 -8.08 9.06 -7.38
C ALA A 31 -8.40 9.09 -5.89
N VAL A 32 -8.52 7.92 -5.25
CA VAL A 32 -8.75 7.81 -3.81
C VAL A 32 -7.57 8.36 -3.01
N LEU A 33 -6.33 8.02 -3.40
CA LEU A 33 -5.13 8.54 -2.75
C LEU A 33 -5.03 10.08 -2.87
N ASP A 34 -5.37 10.63 -4.04
CA ASP A 34 -5.38 12.08 -4.25
C ASP A 34 -6.39 12.78 -3.33
N GLU A 35 -7.59 12.22 -3.18
CA GLU A 35 -8.63 12.76 -2.30
C GLU A 35 -8.18 12.78 -0.83
N VAL A 36 -7.64 11.65 -0.33
CA VAL A 36 -7.14 11.54 1.04
C VAL A 36 -5.96 12.48 1.30
N VAL A 37 -5.01 12.56 0.36
CA VAL A 37 -3.87 13.48 0.47
C VAL A 37 -4.32 14.94 0.41
N ARG A 38 -5.35 15.28 -0.37
CA ARG A 38 -5.91 16.64 -0.39
C ARG A 38 -6.61 17.01 0.91
N GLU A 39 -7.27 16.06 1.57
CA GLU A 39 -7.97 16.30 2.83
C GLU A 39 -7.02 16.38 4.04
N HIS A 40 -6.02 15.48 4.10
CA HIS A 40 -5.17 15.29 5.28
C HIS A 40 -3.71 15.73 5.12
N ASP A 41 -3.32 16.23 3.94
CA ASP A 41 -1.93 16.53 3.54
C ASP A 41 -0.95 15.34 3.67
N SER A 42 -1.47 14.15 3.93
CA SER A 42 -0.73 12.95 4.30
C SER A 42 -1.58 11.71 4.03
N VAL A 43 -0.95 10.55 3.93
CA VAL A 43 -1.64 9.27 3.75
C VAL A 43 -0.91 8.16 4.47
N ARG A 44 -1.67 7.21 5.01
CA ARG A 44 -1.19 5.97 5.59
C ARG A 44 -1.77 4.81 4.81
N MET A 45 -0.95 3.86 4.41
CA MET A 45 -1.38 2.79 3.51
C MET A 45 -1.31 1.42 4.16
N VAL A 46 -2.32 0.60 3.91
CA VAL A 46 -2.36 -0.83 4.25
C VAL A 46 -2.51 -1.62 2.96
N ALA A 47 -1.44 -2.26 2.51
CA ALA A 47 -1.45 -3.12 1.33
C ALA A 47 -1.73 -4.56 1.75
N VAL A 48 -2.92 -5.08 1.46
CA VAL A 48 -3.29 -6.47 1.68
C VAL A 48 -3.13 -7.25 0.38
N ARG A 49 -2.35 -8.33 0.43
CA ARG A 49 -1.98 -9.14 -0.73
C ARG A 49 -2.30 -10.61 -0.46
N GLY A 50 -3.26 -11.14 -1.20
CA GLY A 50 -3.57 -12.56 -1.27
C GLY A 50 -2.56 -13.37 -2.10
N ASP A 51 -2.97 -14.56 -2.54
CA ASP A 51 -2.22 -15.41 -3.46
C ASP A 51 -2.30 -14.79 -4.88
N ILE A 52 -1.19 -14.24 -5.39
CA ILE A 52 -1.19 -13.57 -6.70
C ILE A 52 0.04 -13.96 -7.52
N ASP A 53 -0.26 -14.38 -8.75
CA ASP A 53 0.62 -14.43 -9.91
C ASP A 53 0.78 -13.01 -10.51
N PHE A 54 1.92 -12.37 -10.29
CA PHE A 54 2.25 -11.07 -10.87
C PHE A 54 2.72 -11.24 -12.31
N ALA A 55 1.82 -11.67 -13.21
CA ALA A 55 2.18 -11.88 -14.59
C ALA A 55 2.28 -10.58 -15.41
N ASP A 56 1.55 -9.51 -15.03
CA ASP A 56 1.39 -8.34 -15.91
C ASP A 56 1.96 -7.01 -15.37
N ILE A 57 1.83 -6.74 -14.07
CA ILE A 57 2.39 -5.52 -13.46
C ILE A 57 3.41 -5.91 -12.40
N SER A 58 4.69 -5.66 -12.67
CA SER A 58 5.73 -5.82 -11.65
C SER A 58 5.39 -4.92 -10.46
N PRO A 59 5.33 -5.44 -9.23
CA PRO A 59 5.04 -4.62 -8.05
C PRO A 59 6.03 -3.44 -7.96
N ARG A 60 7.26 -3.61 -8.48
CA ARG A 60 8.31 -2.58 -8.52
C ARG A 60 7.94 -1.40 -9.42
N ALA A 61 7.22 -1.64 -10.51
CA ALA A 61 6.75 -0.58 -11.40
C ALA A 61 5.65 0.25 -10.73
N LEU A 62 4.71 -0.39 -10.04
CA LEU A 62 3.69 0.30 -9.24
C LEU A 62 4.34 1.20 -8.18
N TRP A 63 5.34 0.67 -7.48
CA TRP A 63 6.06 1.42 -6.46
C TRP A 63 6.81 2.63 -7.03
N LEU A 64 7.44 2.46 -8.19
CA LEU A 64 8.16 3.54 -8.88
C LEU A 64 7.19 4.63 -9.40
N ASP A 65 5.99 4.26 -9.83
CA ASP A 65 4.95 5.22 -10.23
C ASP A 65 4.48 6.05 -9.03
N LEU A 66 4.15 5.39 -7.91
CA LEU A 66 3.78 6.06 -6.66
C LEU A 66 4.90 6.97 -6.14
N LYS A 67 6.16 6.54 -6.27
CA LYS A 67 7.33 7.38 -5.98
C LYS A 67 7.36 8.63 -6.84
N SER A 68 7.24 8.45 -8.14
CA SER A 68 7.35 9.53 -9.13
C SER A 68 6.20 10.53 -9.02
N ALA A 69 5.02 10.07 -8.60
CA ALA A 69 3.86 10.90 -8.34
C ALA A 69 3.95 11.70 -7.02
N GLY A 70 4.99 11.49 -6.20
CA GLY A 70 5.22 12.25 -4.98
C GLY A 70 4.42 11.77 -3.75
N TYR A 71 3.59 10.75 -3.91
CA TYR A 71 2.83 10.15 -2.79
C TYR A 71 3.77 9.63 -1.69
N LEU A 72 4.98 9.18 -2.05
CA LEU A 72 5.94 8.71 -1.06
C LEU A 72 6.43 9.78 -0.09
N LYS A 73 6.37 11.08 -0.44
CA LYS A 73 6.68 12.16 0.51
C LYS A 73 5.53 12.42 1.48
N LYS A 74 4.31 12.05 1.09
CA LYS A 74 3.07 12.22 1.85
C LYS A 74 2.70 10.95 2.63
N LEU A 75 3.37 9.84 2.31
CA LEU A 75 3.18 8.55 2.93
C LEU A 75 3.85 8.54 4.31
N GLU A 76 3.06 8.58 5.36
CA GLU A 76 3.59 8.56 6.73
C GLU A 76 3.99 7.15 7.17
N ARG A 77 3.24 6.13 6.72
CA ARG A 77 3.40 4.77 7.19
C ARG A 77 2.81 3.76 6.20
N LEU A 78 3.44 2.60 6.09
CA LEU A 78 3.00 1.50 5.22
C LEU A 78 2.91 0.19 5.99
N ALA A 79 1.72 -0.39 6.06
CA ALA A 79 1.52 -1.76 6.53
C ALA A 79 1.37 -2.69 5.33
N VAL A 80 2.08 -3.82 5.30
CA VAL A 80 1.98 -4.83 4.25
C VAL A 80 1.45 -6.12 4.85
N VAL A 81 0.30 -6.60 4.42
CA VAL A 81 -0.36 -7.80 4.93
C VAL A 81 -0.31 -8.88 3.85
N THR A 82 0.54 -9.90 4.01
CA THR A 82 0.71 -10.95 2.99
C THR A 82 1.27 -12.25 3.56
N ASP A 83 0.97 -13.39 2.94
CA ASP A 83 1.49 -14.71 3.34
C ASP A 83 2.73 -15.11 2.53
N VAL A 84 2.88 -14.58 1.31
CA VAL A 84 4.04 -14.82 0.42
C VAL A 84 5.33 -14.43 1.12
N ASP A 85 6.40 -15.24 1.00
CA ASP A 85 7.71 -14.91 1.54
C ASP A 85 8.29 -13.67 0.82
N TRP A 86 7.99 -12.50 1.39
CA TRP A 86 8.34 -11.20 0.83
C TRP A 86 9.79 -10.81 1.14
N GLU A 87 10.43 -11.45 2.13
CA GLU A 87 11.70 -11.03 2.73
C GLU A 87 12.81 -11.00 1.67
N ALA A 88 12.83 -11.98 0.76
CA ALA A 88 13.75 -11.99 -0.38
C ALA A 88 13.50 -10.86 -1.40
N LYS A 89 12.26 -10.35 -1.52
CA LYS A 89 11.89 -9.28 -2.48
C LYS A 89 12.06 -7.86 -1.90
N LEU A 90 12.27 -7.70 -0.57
CA LEU A 90 12.49 -6.39 0.05
C LEU A 90 13.87 -5.81 -0.05
N SER A 91 14.90 -6.65 -0.18
CA SER A 91 16.26 -6.12 -0.17
C SER A 91 16.46 -5.06 -1.26
N GLU A 92 15.58 -5.02 -2.27
CA GLU A 92 15.53 -3.99 -3.32
C GLU A 92 14.55 -2.83 -3.06
N TRP A 93 13.62 -2.94 -2.11
CA TRP A 93 12.47 -2.05 -1.97
C TRP A 93 12.48 -1.12 -0.78
N THR A 94 13.00 -1.53 0.37
CA THR A 94 12.63 -0.84 1.62
C THR A 94 13.79 -0.78 2.59
N THR A 95 14.30 0.43 2.78
CA THR A 95 14.46 1.12 4.08
C THR A 95 15.25 2.41 3.84
N ASP A 96 16.30 2.36 3.02
CA ASP A 96 17.23 3.49 2.89
C ASP A 96 16.69 4.65 2.03
N LEU A 97 15.83 4.34 1.04
CA LEU A 97 15.48 5.29 0.00
C LEU A 97 14.29 6.21 0.35
N LEU A 98 13.53 5.93 1.41
CA LEU A 98 12.21 6.56 1.64
C LEU A 98 11.95 7.06 3.06
N HIS A 99 12.73 6.66 4.08
CA HIS A 99 12.49 7.04 5.49
C HIS A 99 11.04 6.79 5.99
N VAL A 100 10.24 5.99 5.30
CA VAL A 100 8.85 5.69 5.70
C VAL A 100 8.84 4.43 6.58
N PRO A 101 8.32 4.49 7.82
CA PRO A 101 8.15 3.31 8.65
C PRO A 101 7.22 2.31 7.95
N THR A 102 7.77 1.14 7.66
CA THR A 102 7.07 0.05 6.96
C THR A 102 7.07 -1.18 7.85
N ARG A 103 5.93 -1.86 7.97
CA ARG A 103 5.81 -3.09 8.77
C ARG A 103 4.98 -4.14 8.05
N ARG A 104 5.43 -5.39 8.11
CA ARG A 104 4.67 -6.53 7.60
C ARG A 104 3.85 -7.21 8.68
N PHE A 105 2.73 -7.76 8.23
CA PHE A 105 1.85 -8.67 8.94
C PHE A 105 1.52 -9.88 8.04
N ARG A 106 1.24 -11.04 8.62
CA ARG A 106 0.64 -12.16 7.89
C ARG A 106 -0.82 -11.87 7.55
N LEU A 107 -1.41 -12.61 6.61
CA LEU A 107 -2.84 -12.46 6.27
C LEU A 107 -3.76 -12.61 7.50
N ASP A 108 -3.43 -13.53 8.40
CA ASP A 108 -4.14 -13.73 9.67
C ASP A 108 -3.97 -12.56 10.66
N GLU A 109 -2.92 -11.76 10.50
CA GLU A 109 -2.60 -10.61 11.35
C GLU A 109 -3.15 -9.28 10.81
N ARG A 110 -4.13 -9.32 9.89
CA ARG A 110 -4.75 -8.11 9.31
C ARG A 110 -5.22 -7.11 10.38
N THR A 111 -5.78 -7.60 11.48
CA THR A 111 -6.23 -6.76 12.60
C THR A 111 -5.06 -6.04 13.28
N ALA A 112 -3.91 -6.72 13.43
CA ALA A 112 -2.71 -6.11 13.99
C ALA A 112 -2.13 -5.03 13.06
N ALA A 113 -2.23 -5.23 11.74
CA ALA A 113 -1.83 -4.24 10.75
C ALA A 113 -2.64 -2.94 10.86
N LEU A 114 -3.96 -3.06 10.98
CA LEU A 114 -4.87 -1.93 11.16
C LEU A 114 -4.65 -1.23 12.51
N ALA A 115 -4.37 -1.98 13.56
CA ALA A 115 -4.03 -1.41 14.86
C ALA A 115 -2.72 -0.60 14.79
N TRP A 116 -1.69 -1.14 14.12
CA TRP A 116 -0.39 -0.49 14.00
C TRP A 116 -0.41 0.76 13.11
N ILE A 117 -1.13 0.73 11.99
CA ILE A 117 -1.25 1.90 11.10
C ILE A 117 -2.01 3.05 11.77
N SER A 118 -2.94 2.73 12.67
CA SER A 118 -3.75 3.69 13.43
C SER A 118 -3.01 4.30 14.63
N GLN A 119 -1.84 3.78 15.01
CA GLN A 119 -1.05 4.40 16.07
C GLN A 119 -0.57 5.79 15.63
N PRO A 120 -0.49 6.79 16.52
CA PRO A 120 0.00 8.11 16.17
C PRO A 120 1.36 8.08 15.45
#